data_AF-A0A9P5N6X1-F1
#
_entry.id   AF-A0A9P5N6X1-F1
#
_cell.length_a   1.000
_cell.length_b   1.000
_cell.length_c   1.000
_cell.angle_alpha   90.00
_cell.angle_beta   90.00
_cell.angle_gamma   90.00
#
_symmetry.space_group_name_H-M   'P 1'
#
loop_
_entity.id
_entity.type
_entity.pdbx_description
1 polymer ?
#
loop_
_entity_poly.entity_id
_entity_poly.type
_entity_poly.pdbx_seq_one_letter_code
_entity_poly.pdbx_strand_id
1 'polypeptide(L)'
;FGALHASWYPRFAKNGYGAPSTADPSTLQRDGRRPVNTSLNVPRLSKEIKDNQEVYQMLLDALRPVFEWIYATTHFSPCPSSVQFLPNSTTSPVYPFAGFVLNVNVSTCMHRDTGDKDICLVLIISDCVGGELVLVEPSVILRMRSGDVVVFPSKAFTHLNLHF
;
A
#
# COMPACT_ATOMS: atom_id res chain seq x y z
N PHE A 1 -8.57 -4.07 15.45
CA PHE A 1 -7.48 -3.14 15.77
C PHE A 1 -7.67 -1.87 14.94
N GLY A 2 -7.00 -0.76 15.28
CA GLY A 2 -7.06 0.47 14.49
C GLY A 2 -6.08 0.38 13.32
N ALA A 3 -6.52 0.73 12.12
CA ALA A 3 -5.66 0.75 10.93
C ALA A 3 -5.86 2.05 10.17
N LEU A 4 -4.79 2.57 9.55
CA LEU A 4 -4.83 3.67 8.60
C LEU A 4 -4.25 3.20 7.26
N HIS A 5 -5.09 3.08 6.23
CA HIS A 5 -4.66 2.63 4.90
C HIS A 5 -4.25 3.80 4.01
N ALA A 6 -2.94 3.99 3.91
CA ALA A 6 -2.34 4.99 3.05
C ALA A 6 -1.97 4.41 1.68
N SER A 7 -2.96 4.27 0.79
CA SER A 7 -2.76 3.71 -0.56
C SER A 7 -2.87 4.75 -1.66
N TRP A 8 -1.92 4.73 -2.60
CA TRP A 8 -2.11 5.30 -3.93
C TRP A 8 -2.68 4.25 -4.85
N TYR A 9 -3.80 4.56 -5.47
CA TYR A 9 -4.37 3.71 -6.51
C TYR A 9 -3.86 4.20 -7.88
N PRO A 10 -2.89 3.52 -8.53
CA PRO A 10 -2.51 3.80 -9.92
C PRO A 10 -3.58 3.39 -10.93
N ARG A 11 -4.65 2.72 -10.47
CA ARG A 11 -5.64 2.08 -11.35
C ARG A 11 -6.59 3.11 -11.95
N PHE A 12 -6.52 3.25 -13.28
CA PHE A 12 -7.67 3.56 -14.11
C PHE A 12 -8.73 2.49 -13.81
N ALA A 13 -9.78 2.83 -13.06
CA ALA A 13 -10.78 1.85 -12.63
C ALA A 13 -11.64 1.28 -13.79
N LYS A 14 -11.35 1.67 -15.03
CA LYS A 14 -12.08 1.30 -16.24
C LYS A 14 -11.11 0.93 -17.36
N ASN A 15 -11.51 -0.05 -18.16
CA ASN A 15 -10.80 -0.41 -19.38
C ASN A 15 -10.96 0.71 -20.41
N GLY A 16 -9.85 1.22 -20.96
CA GLY A 16 -9.83 2.30 -21.96
C GLY A 16 -10.19 1.87 -23.39
N TYR A 17 -10.81 0.71 -23.58
CA TYR A 17 -11.11 0.19 -24.91
C TYR A 17 -12.13 1.10 -25.64
N GLY A 18 -11.72 1.66 -26.78
CA GLY A 18 -12.53 2.61 -27.55
C GLY A 18 -12.59 4.02 -26.96
N ALA A 19 -11.80 4.34 -25.93
CA ALA A 19 -11.67 5.70 -25.43
C ALA A 19 -10.86 6.56 -26.43
N PRO A 20 -11.25 7.83 -26.68
CA PRO A 20 -10.46 8.72 -27.53
C PRO A 20 -9.06 8.92 -26.95
N SER A 21 -8.03 8.82 -27.79
CA SER A 21 -6.63 8.99 -27.37
C SER A 21 -6.29 10.42 -26.93
N THR A 22 -7.12 11.40 -27.30
CA THR A 22 -6.95 12.82 -27.00
C THR A 22 -7.78 13.29 -25.80
N ALA A 23 -8.66 12.45 -25.27
CA ALA A 23 -9.56 12.82 -24.19
C ALA A 23 -8.94 12.50 -22.82
N ASP A 24 -9.04 13.45 -21.88
CA ASP A 24 -8.59 13.23 -20.52
C ASP A 24 -9.46 12.16 -19.84
N PRO A 25 -8.88 11.11 -19.21
CA PRO A 25 -9.63 10.05 -18.55
C PRO A 25 -10.64 10.55 -17.51
N SER A 26 -10.37 11.65 -16.82
CA SER A 26 -11.27 12.28 -15.85
C SER A 26 -12.50 12.95 -16.48
N THR A 27 -12.54 13.07 -17.81
CA THR A 27 -13.66 13.67 -18.55
C THR A 27 -14.54 12.64 -19.26
N LEU A 28 -14.12 11.37 -19.31
CA LEU A 28 -14.79 10.33 -20.08
C LEU A 28 -16.13 9.91 -19.45
N GLN A 29 -17.23 10.33 -20.08
CA GLN A 29 -18.59 9.85 -19.86
C GLN A 29 -19.06 9.04 -21.07
N ARG A 30 -20.02 8.13 -20.85
CA ARG A 30 -20.63 7.34 -21.93
C ARG A 30 -22.01 7.89 -22.24
N ASP A 31 -22.23 8.30 -23.49
CA ASP A 31 -23.53 8.79 -23.95
C ASP A 31 -24.64 7.75 -23.74
N GLY A 32 -25.82 8.22 -23.33
CA GLY A 32 -26.98 7.37 -23.04
C GLY A 32 -26.85 6.51 -21.77
N ARG A 33 -25.77 6.64 -21.00
CA ARG A 33 -25.60 5.98 -19.69
C ARG A 33 -25.65 7.02 -18.58
N ARG A 34 -25.94 6.56 -17.36
CA ARG A 34 -25.88 7.43 -16.17
C ARG A 34 -24.46 7.97 -16.00
N PRO A 35 -24.30 9.27 -15.69
CA PRO A 35 -23.01 9.84 -15.35
C PRO A 35 -22.35 9.03 -14.22
N VAL A 36 -21.08 8.73 -14.38
CA VAL A 36 -20.27 8.01 -13.40
C VAL A 36 -19.23 8.93 -12.79
N ASN A 37 -18.76 8.60 -11.60
CA ASN A 37 -17.66 9.33 -10.98
C ASN A 37 -16.37 9.09 -11.77
N THR A 38 -15.98 10.06 -12.59
CA THR A 38 -14.81 9.99 -13.46
C THR A 38 -13.51 10.27 -12.74
N SER A 39 -13.53 10.77 -11.49
CA SER A 39 -12.32 10.82 -10.64
C SER A 39 -11.76 9.44 -10.34
N LEU A 40 -12.55 8.37 -10.57
CA LEU A 40 -12.08 6.99 -10.48
C LEU A 40 -11.25 6.55 -11.69
N ASN A 41 -11.29 7.33 -12.78
CA ASN A 41 -10.53 7.10 -14.00
C ASN A 41 -9.13 7.75 -13.94
N VAL A 42 -8.70 8.29 -12.81
CA VAL A 42 -7.34 8.83 -12.64
C VAL A 42 -6.74 8.30 -11.34
N PRO A 43 -5.40 8.32 -11.22
CA PRO A 43 -4.75 7.98 -9.97
C PRO A 43 -5.25 8.84 -8.83
N ARG A 44 -5.45 8.22 -7.67
CA ARG A 44 -6.01 8.91 -6.50
C ARG A 44 -5.53 8.28 -5.21
N LEU A 45 -5.52 9.12 -4.18
CA LEU A 45 -5.36 8.72 -2.79
C LEU A 45 -6.58 7.91 -2.33
N SER A 46 -6.35 7.00 -1.38
CA SER A 46 -7.42 6.39 -0.60
C SER A 46 -8.31 7.45 0.03
N LYS A 47 -9.58 7.12 0.24
CA LYS A 47 -10.51 8.00 0.94
C LYS A 47 -9.99 8.32 2.35
N GLU A 48 -9.37 7.35 2.99
CA GLU A 48 -8.86 7.46 4.34
C GLU A 48 -7.73 8.50 4.47
N ILE A 49 -6.82 8.59 3.50
CA ILE A 49 -5.84 9.68 3.44
C ILE A 49 -6.54 11.04 3.26
N LYS A 50 -7.54 11.10 2.39
CA LYS A 50 -8.27 12.36 2.13
C LYS A 50 -8.98 12.88 3.37
N ASP A 51 -9.52 11.98 4.18
CA ASP A 51 -10.23 12.31 5.41
C ASP A 51 -9.25 12.61 6.57
N ASN A 52 -7.96 12.23 6.46
CA ASN A 52 -6.94 12.37 7.51
C ASN A 52 -5.63 13.00 6.99
N GLN A 53 -5.72 14.05 6.17
CA GLN A 53 -4.56 14.62 5.47
C GLN A 53 -3.43 15.09 6.40
N GLU A 54 -3.77 15.71 7.53
CA GLU A 54 -2.78 16.20 8.50
C GLU A 54 -2.00 15.04 9.14
N VAL A 55 -2.71 14.00 9.60
CA VAL A 55 -2.10 12.77 10.14
C VAL A 55 -1.23 12.10 9.10
N TYR A 56 -1.72 12.02 7.87
CA TYR A 56 -0.98 11.45 6.77
C TYR A 56 0.34 12.21 6.50
N GLN A 57 0.32 13.54 6.50
CA GLN A 57 1.50 14.36 6.32
C GLN A 57 2.50 14.19 7.49
N MET A 58 2.01 14.16 8.73
CA MET A 58 2.86 13.89 9.90
C MET A 58 3.56 12.52 9.81
N LEU A 59 2.85 11.49 9.36
CA LEU A 59 3.43 10.15 9.17
C LEU A 59 4.50 10.16 8.08
N LEU A 60 4.26 10.84 6.95
CA LEU A 60 5.27 11.01 5.91
C LEU A 60 6.52 11.68 6.44
N ASP A 61 6.37 12.75 7.22
CA ASP A 61 7.51 13.50 7.72
C ASP A 61 8.30 12.73 8.79
N ALA A 62 7.61 12.00 9.67
CA ALA A 62 8.21 11.19 10.72
C ALA A 62 8.91 9.94 10.17
N LEU A 63 8.32 9.28 9.17
CA LEU A 63 8.83 8.02 8.62
C LEU A 63 9.72 8.21 7.38
N ARG A 64 9.92 9.44 6.90
CA ARG A 64 10.81 9.75 5.76
C ARG A 64 12.17 9.05 5.84
N PRO A 65 12.92 9.07 6.97
CA PRO A 65 14.21 8.39 7.05
C PRO A 65 14.08 6.86 6.85
N VAL A 66 12.99 6.27 7.31
CA VAL A 66 12.69 4.85 7.10
C VAL A 66 12.42 4.57 5.63
N PHE A 67 11.62 5.40 4.96
CA PHE A 67 11.31 5.21 3.53
C PHE A 67 12.56 5.37 2.66
N GLU A 68 13.42 6.33 2.97
CA GLU A 68 14.73 6.49 2.30
C GLU A 68 15.63 5.28 2.53
N TRP A 69 15.68 4.76 3.77
CA TRP A 69 16.44 3.55 4.08
C TRP A 69 15.89 2.31 3.37
N ILE A 70 14.56 2.14 3.31
CA ILE A 70 13.91 1.07 2.55
C ILE A 70 14.34 1.19 1.10
N TYR A 71 14.19 2.36 0.48
CA TYR A 71 14.58 2.61 -0.90
C TYR A 71 16.04 2.22 -1.17
N ALA A 72 16.96 2.66 -0.31
CA ALA A 72 18.38 2.38 -0.47
C ALA A 72 18.73 0.89 -0.24
N THR A 73 18.05 0.22 0.69
CA THR A 73 18.35 -1.16 1.07
C THR A 73 17.70 -2.16 0.12
N THR A 74 16.50 -1.86 -0.35
CA THR A 74 15.75 -2.74 -1.22
C THR A 74 16.24 -2.62 -2.66
N HIS A 75 17.22 -3.43 -3.01
CA HIS A 75 17.66 -3.61 -4.40
C HIS A 75 16.70 -4.55 -5.15
N PHE A 76 15.40 -4.26 -5.08
CA PHE A 76 14.42 -5.06 -5.81
C PHE A 76 14.66 -4.87 -7.32
N SER A 77 14.96 -5.97 -8.01
CA SER A 77 14.99 -6.04 -9.48
C SER A 77 13.74 -5.35 -10.02
N PRO A 78 13.85 -4.49 -11.05
CA PRO A 78 12.92 -3.40 -11.29
C PRO A 78 11.47 -3.88 -11.35
N CYS A 79 10.71 -3.60 -10.29
CA CYS A 79 9.26 -3.63 -10.35
C CYS A 79 8.86 -2.58 -11.41
N PRO A 80 8.01 -2.95 -12.39
CA PRO A 80 7.90 -2.23 -13.66
C PRO A 80 7.53 -0.77 -13.41
N SER A 81 8.05 0.10 -14.28
CA SER A 81 7.80 1.54 -14.53
C SER A 81 6.46 2.16 -14.05
N SER A 82 5.44 1.34 -13.78
CA SER A 82 4.13 1.65 -13.19
C SER A 82 4.12 2.32 -11.80
N VAL A 83 5.09 2.10 -10.91
CA VAL A 83 5.14 2.78 -9.58
C VAL A 83 6.08 3.98 -9.58
N GLN A 84 7.11 3.95 -10.43
CA GLN A 84 8.05 5.05 -10.60
C GLN A 84 7.39 6.26 -11.28
N PHE A 85 6.46 6.00 -12.22
CA PHE A 85 5.69 7.02 -12.89
C PHE A 85 4.21 6.71 -12.75
N LEU A 86 3.62 7.11 -11.61
CA LEU A 86 2.16 7.21 -11.56
C LEU A 86 1.73 8.21 -12.64
N PRO A 87 0.69 7.92 -13.44
CA PRO A 87 0.12 8.93 -14.34
C PRO A 87 -0.20 10.20 -13.53
N ASN A 88 0.26 11.37 -13.97
CA ASN A 88 0.43 12.62 -13.18
C ASN A 88 1.71 12.73 -12.30
N SER A 89 2.80 12.08 -12.74
CA SER A 89 4.20 12.46 -12.46
C SER A 89 4.64 12.52 -10.99
N THR A 90 3.94 11.86 -10.06
CA THR A 90 4.38 11.76 -8.67
C THR A 90 4.79 10.34 -8.34
N THR A 91 6.06 10.15 -7.97
CA THR A 91 6.54 8.92 -7.37
C THR A 91 5.84 8.69 -6.04
N SER A 92 5.44 7.45 -5.73
CA SER A 92 4.93 7.10 -4.41
C SER A 92 5.94 7.53 -3.33
N PRO A 93 5.52 8.20 -2.24
CA PRO A 93 6.44 8.62 -1.17
C PRO A 93 7.09 7.43 -0.46
N VAL A 94 6.56 6.21 -0.68
CA VAL A 94 7.07 4.95 -0.12
C VAL A 94 7.58 4.00 -1.22
N TYR A 95 8.03 4.54 -2.36
CA TYR A 95 8.61 3.74 -3.44
C TYR A 95 9.69 2.78 -2.89
N PRO A 96 9.68 1.48 -3.29
CA PRO A 96 8.97 0.90 -4.45
C PRO A 96 7.53 0.42 -4.17
N PHE A 97 6.95 0.73 -3.01
CA PHE A 97 5.59 0.34 -2.65
C PHE A 97 4.55 1.39 -3.12
N ALA A 98 3.34 0.93 -3.42
CA ALA A 98 2.22 1.80 -3.82
C ALA A 98 1.52 2.49 -2.63
N GLY A 99 1.96 2.20 -1.40
CA GLY A 99 1.35 2.71 -0.18
C GLY A 99 1.84 1.95 1.03
N PHE A 100 1.37 2.35 2.21
CA PHE A 100 1.65 1.69 3.48
C PHE A 100 0.36 1.63 4.33
N VAL A 101 0.37 0.81 5.36
CA VAL A 101 -0.71 0.74 6.34
C VAL A 101 -0.10 0.87 7.73
N LEU A 102 -0.62 1.80 8.54
CA LEU A 102 -0.28 1.87 9.95
C LEU A 102 -1.29 1.02 10.72
N ASN A 103 -0.84 -0.10 11.28
CA ASN A 103 -1.66 -0.94 12.15
C ASN A 103 -1.31 -0.63 13.61
N VAL A 104 -2.26 -0.06 14.35
CA VAL A 104 -2.10 0.25 15.77
C VAL A 104 -2.62 -0.93 16.58
N ASN A 105 -1.79 -1.46 17.49
CA ASN A 105 -2.22 -2.52 18.40
C ASN A 105 -2.80 -3.71 17.62
N VAL A 106 -1.98 -4.23 16.70
CA VAL A 106 -2.40 -5.16 15.65
C VAL A 106 -2.56 -6.57 16.18
N SER A 107 -3.73 -7.16 15.94
CA SER A 107 -3.96 -8.59 16.03
C SER A 107 -4.93 -8.96 14.91
N THR A 108 -4.54 -9.94 14.09
CA THR A 108 -5.24 -10.27 12.85
C THR A 108 -5.62 -11.74 12.84
N CYS A 109 -6.71 -12.07 12.14
CA CYS A 109 -6.99 -13.45 11.75
C CYS A 109 -6.07 -13.85 10.59
N MET A 110 -5.94 -15.16 10.35
CA MET A 110 -5.23 -15.69 9.17
C MET A 110 -5.77 -15.07 7.89
N HIS A 111 -4.88 -14.44 7.11
CA HIS A 111 -5.23 -13.85 5.82
C HIS A 111 -4.04 -13.85 4.86
N ARG A 112 -4.32 -13.46 3.61
CA ARG A 112 -3.34 -13.18 2.56
C ARG A 112 -3.69 -11.84 1.94
N ASP A 113 -2.70 -11.04 1.60
CA ASP A 113 -2.94 -9.74 0.96
C ASP A 113 -3.12 -9.93 -0.54
N THR A 114 -4.33 -10.33 -0.92
CA THR A 114 -4.66 -10.57 -2.35
C THR A 114 -4.52 -9.32 -3.23
N GLY A 115 -4.50 -8.14 -2.59
CA GLY A 115 -4.29 -6.86 -3.25
C GLY A 115 -2.84 -6.60 -3.65
N ASP A 116 -1.89 -7.28 -3.01
CA ASP A 116 -0.47 -7.13 -3.31
C ASP A 116 -0.11 -7.82 -4.61
N LYS A 117 0.95 -7.31 -5.24
CA LYS A 117 1.48 -7.88 -6.47
C LYS A 117 2.42 -9.04 -6.15
N ASP A 118 3.51 -8.75 -5.42
CA ASP A 118 4.64 -9.66 -5.24
C ASP A 118 5.02 -9.81 -3.76
N ILE A 119 5.34 -8.72 -3.07
CA ILE A 119 5.87 -8.71 -1.70
C ILE A 119 5.20 -7.65 -0.82
N CYS A 120 5.22 -7.88 0.48
CA CYS A 120 5.00 -6.86 1.50
C CYS A 120 6.26 -6.67 2.35
N LEU A 121 6.37 -5.50 2.97
CA LEU A 121 7.38 -5.19 3.99
C LEU A 121 6.64 -4.76 5.26
N VAL A 122 6.98 -5.40 6.38
CA VAL A 122 6.46 -5.03 7.71
C VAL A 122 7.62 -4.52 8.55
N LEU A 123 7.49 -3.28 9.03
CA LEU A 123 8.34 -2.68 10.06
C LEU A 123 7.58 -2.73 11.38
N ILE A 124 8.26 -3.20 12.43
CA ILE A 124 7.70 -3.22 13.78
C ILE A 124 8.11 -1.94 14.52
N ILE A 125 7.12 -1.24 15.07
CA ILE A 125 7.30 -0.11 15.98
C ILE A 125 6.47 -0.43 17.21
N SER A 126 7.09 -1.01 18.22
CA SER A 126 6.34 -1.51 19.38
C SER A 126 7.24 -1.73 20.60
N ASP A 127 6.71 -1.42 21.77
CA ASP A 127 7.20 -1.83 23.09
C ASP A 127 6.28 -2.88 23.74
N CYS A 128 5.30 -3.42 23.00
CA CYS A 128 4.32 -4.38 23.50
C CYS A 128 4.92 -5.78 23.76
N VAL A 129 4.18 -6.60 24.50
CA VAL A 129 4.56 -7.98 24.82
C VAL A 129 3.69 -8.95 24.00
N GLY A 130 4.29 -9.59 23.01
CA GLY A 130 3.58 -10.45 22.06
C GLY A 130 3.54 -9.81 20.67
N GLY A 131 2.42 -9.94 19.96
CA GLY A 131 2.24 -9.36 18.63
C GLY A 131 3.01 -10.08 17.53
N GLU A 132 3.50 -11.29 17.78
CA GLU A 132 4.32 -12.04 16.83
C GLU A 132 3.64 -12.18 15.47
N LEU A 133 4.43 -12.03 14.42
CA LEU A 133 4.00 -12.32 13.05
C LEU A 133 4.21 -13.80 12.77
N VAL A 134 3.13 -14.50 12.45
CA VAL A 134 3.16 -15.91 12.09
C VAL A 134 3.05 -16.02 10.57
N LEU A 135 3.96 -16.79 9.95
CA LEU A 135 3.88 -17.19 8.55
C LEU A 135 3.58 -18.69 8.51
N VAL A 136 2.39 -19.05 8.00
CA VAL A 136 1.85 -20.42 8.13
C VAL A 136 2.60 -21.41 7.23
N GLU A 137 2.78 -21.10 5.96
CA GLU A 137 3.39 -22.01 4.98
C GLU A 137 4.86 -22.31 5.31
N PRO A 138 5.69 -21.33 5.73
CA PRO A 138 7.03 -21.63 6.23
C PRO A 138 7.04 -22.23 7.65
N SER A 139 5.89 -22.27 8.34
CA SER A 139 5.76 -22.74 9.72
C SER A 139 6.68 -22.00 10.71
N VAL A 140 6.75 -20.67 10.58
CA VAL A 140 7.60 -19.82 11.43
C VAL A 140 6.78 -18.79 12.22
N ILE A 141 7.24 -18.52 13.44
CA ILE A 141 6.74 -17.44 14.29
C ILE A 141 7.90 -16.44 14.44
N LEU A 142 7.68 -15.22 13.96
CA LEU A 142 8.66 -14.14 13.99
C LEU A 142 8.43 -13.28 15.23
N ARG A 143 9.33 -13.42 16.20
CA ARG A 143 9.41 -12.59 17.41
C ARG A 143 10.26 -11.36 17.14
N MET A 144 9.65 -10.38 16.49
CA MET A 144 10.31 -9.16 16.05
C MET A 144 10.29 -8.09 17.13
N ARG A 145 11.37 -7.32 17.24
CA ARG A 145 11.52 -6.17 18.15
C ARG A 145 11.22 -4.87 17.41
N SER A 146 11.05 -3.78 18.17
CA SER A 146 10.99 -2.44 17.58
C SER A 146 12.21 -2.18 16.68
N GLY A 147 11.96 -1.73 15.46
CA GLY A 147 12.97 -1.48 14.43
C GLY A 147 13.25 -2.68 13.51
N ASP A 148 12.80 -3.90 13.85
CA ASP A 148 12.96 -5.05 12.98
C ASP A 148 12.05 -4.94 11.74
N VAL A 149 12.57 -5.42 10.61
CA VAL A 149 11.89 -5.41 9.32
C VAL A 149 11.86 -6.81 8.74
N VAL A 150 10.71 -7.19 8.19
CA VAL A 150 10.54 -8.46 7.47
C VAL A 150 9.91 -8.20 6.11
N VAL A 151 10.40 -8.91 5.10
CA VAL A 151 9.87 -8.92 3.74
C VAL A 151 9.43 -10.33 3.41
N PHE A 152 8.21 -10.50 2.91
CA PHE A 152 7.68 -11.80 2.52
C PHE A 152 6.62 -11.67 1.42
N PRO A 153 6.33 -12.75 0.67
CA PRO A 153 5.28 -12.74 -0.35
C PRO A 153 3.89 -12.86 0.29
N SER A 154 3.32 -11.75 0.74
CA SER A 154 2.01 -11.65 1.44
C SER A 154 0.83 -12.30 0.71
N LYS A 155 0.89 -12.35 -0.62
CA LYS A 155 -0.12 -13.02 -1.45
C LYS A 155 0.01 -14.54 -1.45
N ALA A 156 1.22 -15.06 -1.28
CA ALA A 156 1.51 -16.49 -1.27
C ALA A 156 1.42 -17.08 0.14
N PHE A 157 1.81 -16.31 1.16
CA PHE A 157 1.88 -16.77 2.54
C PHE A 157 0.68 -16.27 3.35
N THR A 158 -0.06 -17.22 3.91
CA THR A 158 -1.04 -16.97 4.97
C THR A 158 -0.30 -16.50 6.21
N HIS A 159 -0.74 -15.37 6.74
CA HIS A 159 -0.09 -14.75 7.89
C HIS A 159 -1.10 -14.13 8.85
N LEU A 160 -0.64 -13.92 10.09
CA LEU A 160 -1.41 -13.33 11.17
C LEU A 160 -0.51 -12.70 12.24
N ASN A 161 -1.06 -11.75 12.99
CA ASN A 161 -0.47 -11.17 14.18
C ASN A 161 -1.16 -11.72 15.43
N LEU A 162 -0.38 -12.28 16.35
CA LEU A 162 -0.87 -12.67 17.67
C LEU A 162 -1.27 -11.44 18.51
N HIS A 163 -1.87 -11.68 19.66
CA HIS A 163 -2.19 -10.61 20.62
C HIS A 163 -0.92 -10.03 21.27
N PHE A 164 -0.96 -8.77 21.70
CA PHE A 164 0.15 -7.93 22.15
C PHE A 164 -0.14 -7.31 23.52
#